data_AF-A0A4Y3PM69-F1
#
_entry.id   AF-A0A4Y3PM69-F1
#
_cell.length_a   1.000
_cell.length_b   1.000
_cell.length_c   1.000
_cell.angle_alpha   90.00
_cell.angle_beta   90.00
_cell.angle_gamma   90.00
#
_symmetry.space_group_name_H-M   'P 1'
#
loop_
_entity.id
_entity.type
_entity.pdbx_description
1 polymer ?
#
loop_
_entity_poly.entity_id
_entity_poly.type
_entity_poly.pdbx_seq_one_letter_code
_entity_poly.pdbx_strand_id
1 'polypeptide(L)' 'MEKGELIMRHNQEQCPYCNGQGYFQLLLGGTENCPNCEGVGKDAHQESASANK' A
#
# COMPACT_ATOMS: atom_id res chain seq x y z
N MET A 1 -30.32 -0.23 -13.21
CA MET A 1 -29.26 0.40 -12.39
C MET A 1 -28.10 -0.58 -12.39
N GLU A 2 -27.18 -0.39 -13.34
CA GLU A 2 -26.01 -1.24 -13.50
C GLU A 2 -25.08 -0.95 -12.33
N LYS A 3 -25.05 -1.85 -11.35
CA LYS A 3 -24.12 -1.74 -10.23
C LYS A 3 -22.72 -1.93 -10.80
N GLY A 4 -22.04 -0.82 -11.04
CA GLY A 4 -20.64 -0.78 -11.42
C GLY A 4 -19.84 -1.56 -10.38
N GLU A 5 -19.43 -2.75 -10.78
CA GLU A 5 -18.54 -3.61 -10.02
C GLU A 5 -17.22 -2.84 -9.88
N LEU A 6 -17.00 -2.29 -8.69
CA LEU A 6 -15.78 -1.57 -8.36
C LEU A 6 -14.71 -2.66 -8.19
N ILE A 7 -14.10 -3.04 -9.32
CA ILE A 7 -12.99 -3.99 -9.36
C ILE A 7 -11.80 -3.34 -8.66
N MET A 8 -11.81 -3.37 -7.33
CA MET A 8 -10.62 -3.18 -6.50
C MET A 8 -9.80 -4.46 -6.63
N ARG A 9 -9.17 -4.66 -7.79
CA ARG A 9 -7.95 -5.47 -7.88
C ARG A 9 -6.83 -4.67 -7.21
N HIS A 10 -6.94 -4.48 -5.89
CA HIS A 10 -5.79 -4.16 -5.09
C HIS A 10 -4.87 -5.36 -5.25
N ASN A 11 -3.76 -5.16 -5.94
CA ASN A 11 -2.59 -6.00 -5.77
C ASN A 11 -2.29 -5.94 -4.26
N GLN A 12 -2.77 -6.94 -3.52
CA GLN A 12 -2.89 -6.93 -2.05
C GLN A 12 -1.53 -6.85 -1.34
N GLU A 13 -0.44 -6.87 -2.12
CA GLU A 13 0.92 -6.72 -1.65
C GLU A 13 1.28 -5.26 -1.34
N GLN A 14 0.59 -4.27 -1.97
CA GLN A 14 0.93 -2.86 -1.83
C GLN A 14 0.09 -2.19 -0.76
N CYS A 15 0.74 -1.37 0.08
CA CYS A 15 0.03 -0.54 1.06
C CYS A 15 -0.96 0.39 0.33
N PRO A 16 -2.27 0.33 0.64
CA PRO A 16 -3.29 1.08 -0.09
C PRO A 16 -3.23 2.59 0.18
N TYR A 17 -2.53 3.00 1.23
CA TYR A 17 -2.43 4.40 1.62
C TYR A 17 -1.31 5.13 0.89
N CYS A 18 -0.13 4.52 0.78
CA CYS A 18 1.01 5.09 0.07
C CYS A 18 1.19 4.54 -1.35
N ASN A 19 0.28 3.66 -1.81
CA ASN A 19 0.36 2.98 -3.11
C ASN A 19 1.72 2.31 -3.35
N GLY A 20 2.20 1.54 -2.38
CA GLY A 20 3.48 0.85 -2.53
C GLY A 20 4.74 1.67 -2.21
N GLN A 21 4.64 2.99 -2.07
CA GLN A 21 5.83 3.86 -1.97
C GLN A 21 6.54 3.79 -0.60
N GLY A 22 5.81 3.53 0.47
CA GLY A 22 6.32 3.54 1.84
C GLY A 22 6.41 4.93 2.47
N TYR A 23 6.19 6.01 1.71
CA TYR A 23 6.28 7.38 2.23
C TYR A 23 5.26 8.31 1.55
N PHE A 24 5.08 9.49 2.15
CA PHE A 24 4.35 10.61 1.56
C PHE A 24 5.30 11.76 1.27
N GLN A 25 5.12 12.39 0.11
CA GLN A 25 5.84 13.62 -0.24
C GLN A 25 5.19 14.80 0.50
N LEU A 26 5.96 15.51 1.30
CA LEU A 26 5.49 16.69 2.01
C LEU A 26 5.44 17.91 1.08
N LEU A 27 4.44 18.77 1.27
CA LEU A 27 4.23 20.00 0.49
C LEU A 27 5.41 20.98 0.55
N LEU A 28 6.11 21.01 1.69
CA LEU A 28 7.29 21.87 1.90
C LEU A 28 8.59 21.22 1.39
N GLY A 29 8.50 20.08 0.71
CA GLY A 29 9.63 19.23 0.35
C GLY A 29 9.97 18.21 1.44
N GLY A 30 10.70 17.17 1.05
CA GLY A 30 11.02 16.03 1.91
C GLY A 30 9.90 14.98 1.97
N THR A 31 10.17 13.88 2.65
CA THR A 31 9.24 12.76 2.76
C THR A 31 9.03 12.39 4.22
N GLU A 32 7.86 11.86 4.53
CA GLU A 32 7.60 11.19 5.81
C GLU A 32 7.21 9.73 5.56
N ASN A 33 7.63 8.83 6.45
CA ASN A 33 7.25 7.44 6.34
C ASN A 33 5.73 7.29 6.46
N CYS A 34 5.15 6.43 5.63
CA CYS A 34 3.74 6.10 5.72
C CYS A 34 3.50 5.39 7.06
N PRO A 35 2.66 5.91 7.95
CA PRO A 35 2.47 5.36 9.29
C PRO A 35 1.75 4.01 9.26
N ASN A 36 1.02 3.68 8.18
CA ASN A 36 0.32 2.40 8.07
C ASN A 36 1.25 1.22 7.79
N CYS A 37 2.30 1.44 7.01
CA CYS A 37 3.26 0.39 6.64
C CYS A 37 4.67 0.68 7.18
N GLU A 38 4.82 1.70 8.01
CA GLU A 38 6.07 2.11 8.66
C GLU A 38 7.27 2.29 7.71
N GLY A 39 7.03 2.66 6.45
CA GLY A 39 8.10 2.78 5.45
C GLY A 39 8.25 1.58 4.52
N VAL A 40 7.59 0.45 4.79
CA VAL A 40 7.76 -0.80 4.04
C VAL A 40 7.10 -0.76 2.66
N GLY A 41 6.03 0.02 2.51
CA GLY A 41 5.26 0.09 1.27
C GLY A 41 4.34 -1.12 1.03
N LYS A 42 4.28 -2.08 1.95
CA LYS A 42 3.43 -3.28 1.85
C LYS A 42 2.25 -3.23 2.80
N ASP A 43 1.22 -4.02 2.51
CA ASP A 43 0.14 -4.23 3.48
C ASP A 43 0.69 -4.98 4.70
N ALA A 44 0.55 -4.40 5.89
CA ALA A 44 0.99 -5.00 7.15
C ALA A 44 0.27 -6.33 7.46
N HIS A 45 -0.86 -6.59 6.80
CA HIS A 45 -1.61 -7.84 6.95
C HIS A 45 -1.12 -9.01 6.07
N GLN A 46 -0.05 -8.85 5.29
CA GLN A 46 0.46 -9.91 4.39
C GLN A 46 1.92 -10.30 4.64
N GLU A 47 2.31 -10.56 5.89
CA GLU A 47 3.62 -11.12 6.26
C GLU A 47 3.62 -12.68 6.25
N SER A 48 2.85 -13.35 5.38
CA SER A 48 2.76 -14.82 5.43
C SER A 48 2.40 -15.54 4.11
N ALA A 49 3.03 -15.19 2.98
CA ALA A 49 2.95 -16.03 1.77
C ALA A 49 4.08 -15.78 0.75
N SER A 50 5.34 -15.66 1.15
CA SER A 50 6.45 -15.71 0.18
C SER A 50 7.76 -16.19 0.79
N ALA A 51 7.75 -17.44 1.24
CA ALA A 51 8.96 -18.23 1.39
C ALA A 51 8.64 -19.67 0.95
N ASN A 52 8.56 -19.87 -0.36
CA ASN A 52 8.75 -21.20 -0.93
C ASN A 52 9.63 -21.04 -2.16
N LYS A 53 10.92 -21.31 -1.99
CA LYS A 53 11.93 -21.31 -3.04
C LYS A 53 12.69 -22.62 -2.98
#